data_AF-A0A2S9FQE3-F1
#
_entry.id   AF-A0A2S9FQE3-F1
#
_cell.length_a   1.000
_cell.length_b   1.000
_cell.length_c   1.000
_cell.angle_alpha   90.00
_cell.angle_beta   90.00
_cell.angle_gamma   90.00
#
_symmetry.space_group_name_H-M   'P 1'
#
loop_
_entity.id
_entity.type
_entity.pdbx_description
1 polymer ?
#
loop_
_entity_poly.entity_id
_entity_poly.type
_entity_poly.pdbx_seq_one_letter_code
_entity_poly.pdbx_strand_id
1 'polypeptide(L)'
;LRTNLKFLAVDNPPRVIVVTSSMPSEGKSTSAINLALALAESDHSVALVDGDLRRPMLHKYLDLVGSVGFSTVLSGAATPAEALQKTRFAGLTVLTSGPIPPN
;
A
#
# COMPACT_ATOMS: atom_id res chain seq x y z
N LEU A 1 8.94 9.23 -10.76
CA LEU A 1 8.37 7.85 -10.73
C LEU A 1 7.16 7.69 -11.64
N ARG A 2 6.08 8.47 -11.47
CA ARG A 2 4.85 8.40 -12.30
C ARG A 2 5.11 8.31 -13.81
N THR A 3 5.88 9.24 -14.37
CA THR A 3 6.15 9.31 -15.82
C THR A 3 6.86 8.06 -16.31
N ASN A 4 7.88 7.56 -15.60
CA ASN A 4 8.66 6.39 -16.02
C ASN A 4 7.84 5.10 -15.94
N LEU A 5 6.89 4.99 -15.01
CA LEU A 5 6.01 3.82 -14.90
C LEU A 5 4.98 3.73 -16.03
N LYS A 6 4.52 4.86 -16.57
CA LYS A 6 3.66 4.86 -17.77
C LYS A 6 4.37 4.31 -19.02
N PHE A 7 5.70 4.27 -19.02
CA PHE A 7 6.52 3.70 -20.09
C PHE A 7 6.96 2.25 -19.84
N LEU A 8 6.71 1.70 -18.64
CA LEU A 8 6.94 0.30 -18.36
C LEU A 8 5.78 -0.50 -18.96
N ALA A 9 5.99 -0.97 -20.19
CA ALA A 9 5.07 -1.78 -20.99
C ALA A 9 3.77 -1.05 -21.41
N VAL A 10 3.86 -0.30 -22.52
CA VAL A 10 2.73 0.39 -23.18
C VAL A 10 1.58 -0.59 -23.50
N ASP A 11 1.90 -1.84 -23.85
CA ASP A 11 0.89 -2.85 -24.22
C ASP A 11 0.35 -3.63 -23.01
N ASN A 12 1.08 -3.68 -21.89
CA ASN A 12 0.68 -4.41 -20.69
C ASN A 12 1.27 -3.79 -19.42
N PRO A 13 0.73 -2.65 -18.97
CA PRO A 13 1.28 -1.93 -17.83
C PRO A 13 1.21 -2.79 -16.55
N PRO A 14 2.23 -2.76 -15.68
CA PRO A 14 2.27 -3.59 -14.49
C PRO A 14 1.12 -3.25 -13.55
N ARG A 15 0.30 -4.26 -13.21
CA ARG A 15 -0.81 -4.11 -12.25
C ARG A 15 -0.42 -4.27 -10.79
N VAL A 16 0.79 -4.80 -10.53
CA VAL A 16 1.33 -5.01 -9.19
C VAL A 16 2.77 -4.53 -9.17
N ILE A 17 3.09 -3.66 -8.21
CA ILE A 17 4.41 -3.05 -8.05
C ILE A 17 4.84 -3.27 -6.60
N VAL A 18 6.02 -3.86 -6.40
CA VAL A 18 6.62 -4.01 -5.07
C VAL A 18 7.65 -2.91 -4.88
N VAL A 19 7.52 -2.17 -3.77
CA VAL A 19 8.51 -1.16 -3.36
C VAL A 19 9.26 -1.71 -2.15
N THR A 20 10.57 -1.93 -2.31
CA THR A 20 11.46 -2.41 -1.25
C THR A 20 12.72 -1.54 -1.19
N SER A 21 13.46 -1.65 -0.09
CA SER A 21 14.71 -0.93 0.12
C SER A 21 15.74 -1.86 0.77
N SER A 22 17.02 -1.56 0.58
CA SER A 22 18.11 -2.40 1.09
C SER A 22 18.30 -2.22 2.59
N MET A 23 17.95 -1.04 3.11
CA MET A 23 18.05 -0.69 4.53
C MET A 23 16.73 -0.13 5.08
N PRO A 24 16.47 -0.26 6.40
CA PRO A 24 15.44 0.51 7.07
C PRO A 24 15.66 2.02 6.90
N SER A 25 14.58 2.80 6.96
CA SER A 25 14.61 4.27 6.92
C SER A 25 15.07 4.93 5.60
N GLU A 26 15.20 4.18 4.49
CA GLU A 26 15.51 4.73 3.17
C GLU A 26 14.32 5.41 2.46
N GLY A 27 13.25 5.72 3.18
CA GLY A 27 12.07 6.40 2.62
C GLY A 27 11.14 5.51 1.79
N LYS A 28 11.30 4.18 1.82
CA LYS A 28 10.48 3.22 1.04
C LYS A 28 8.96 3.45 1.15
N SER A 29 8.47 3.66 2.38
CA SER A 29 7.05 3.88 2.66
C SER A 29 6.58 5.21 2.07
N THR A 30 7.39 6.26 2.20
CA THR A 30 7.13 7.58 1.60
C THR A 30 7.08 7.49 0.08
N SER A 31 8.02 6.77 -0.54
CA SER A 31 8.04 6.56 -2.00
C SER A 31 6.83 5.75 -2.47
N ALA A 32 6.44 4.71 -1.73
CA ALA A 32 5.27 3.90 -2.04
C ALA A 32 3.96 4.71 -1.96
N ILE A 33 3.79 5.52 -0.90
CA ILE A 33 2.63 6.43 -0.74
C ILE A 33 2.55 7.41 -1.89
N ASN A 34 3.64 8.12 -2.18
CA ASN A 34 3.64 9.12 -3.24
C ASN A 34 3.45 8.50 -4.63
N LEU A 35 3.94 7.28 -4.86
CA LEU A 35 3.66 6.58 -6.10
C LEU A 35 2.18 6.21 -6.22
N ALA A 36 1.58 5.67 -5.16
CA ALA A 36 0.16 5.30 -5.14
C ALA A 36 -0.74 6.53 -5.39
N LEU A 37 -0.43 7.66 -4.75
CA LEU A 37 -1.11 8.94 -4.99
C LEU A 37 -0.98 9.39 -6.45
N ALA A 38 0.22 9.35 -7.01
CA ALA A 38 0.46 9.82 -8.37
C ALA A 38 -0.27 8.96 -9.43
N LEU A 39 -0.47 7.68 -9.14
CA LEU A 39 -1.28 6.76 -9.95
C LEU A 39 -2.78 7.05 -9.77
N ALA A 40 -3.25 7.24 -8.53
CA ALA A 40 -4.66 7.57 -8.26
C ALA A 40 -5.08 8.90 -8.90
N GLU A 41 -4.22 9.93 -8.85
CA GLU A 41 -4.40 11.22 -9.55
C GLU A 41 -4.39 11.09 -11.08
N SER A 42 -3.93 9.97 -11.62
CA SER A 42 -4.01 9.66 -13.06
C SER A 42 -5.22 8.78 -13.39
N ASP A 43 -6.30 8.88 -12.60
CA ASP A 43 -7.57 8.15 -12.76
C ASP A 43 -7.46 6.62 -12.65
N HIS A 44 -6.37 6.10 -12.06
CA HIS A 44 -6.29 4.68 -11.73
C HIS A 44 -6.97 4.40 -10.39
N SER A 45 -7.68 3.26 -10.30
CA SER A 45 -8.08 2.71 -9.01
C SER A 45 -6.88 1.99 -8.39
N VAL A 46 -6.40 2.49 -7.24
CA VAL A 46 -5.16 2.02 -6.60
C VAL A 46 -5.46 1.47 -5.22
N ALA A 47 -4.91 0.30 -4.92
CA ALA A 47 -4.82 -0.26 -3.57
C ALA A 47 -3.35 -0.29 -3.14
N LEU A 48 -3.02 0.46 -2.09
CA LEU A 48 -1.70 0.42 -1.47
C LEU A 48 -1.71 -0.58 -0.29
N VAL A 49 -0.77 -1.52 -0.28
CA VAL A 49 -0.72 -2.58 0.73
C VAL A 49 0.54 -2.44 1.59
N ASP A 50 0.39 -2.40 2.91
CA ASP A 50 1.54 -2.43 3.85
C ASP A 50 2.01 -3.88 4.04
N GLY A 51 3.02 -4.28 3.25
CA GLY A 51 3.66 -5.58 3.38
C GLY A 51 4.69 -5.67 4.51
N ASP A 52 5.02 -4.56 5.20
CA ASP A 52 6.01 -4.56 6.28
C ASP A 52 5.34 -4.92 7.62
N LEU A 53 5.20 -6.21 7.88
CA LEU A 53 4.60 -6.71 9.13
C LEU A 53 5.51 -6.55 10.35
N ARG A 54 6.76 -6.10 10.19
CA ARG A 54 7.73 -5.96 11.29
C ARG A 54 7.73 -4.53 11.84
N ARG A 55 7.70 -3.54 10.97
CA ARG A 55 7.72 -2.11 11.33
C ARG A 55 6.74 -1.31 10.44
N PRO A 56 5.44 -1.60 10.52
CA PRO A 56 4.44 -0.96 9.68
C PRO A 56 4.30 0.53 10.00
N MET A 57 4.21 1.34 8.96
CA MET A 57 4.16 2.80 9.09
C MET A 57 3.06 3.45 8.26
N LEU A 58 2.44 2.75 7.29
CA LEU A 58 1.45 3.37 6.40
C LEU A 58 0.24 3.91 7.17
N HIS A 59 -0.25 3.17 8.15
CA HIS A 59 -1.39 3.58 8.97
C HIS A 59 -1.14 4.91 9.70
N LYS A 60 0.10 5.17 10.15
CA LYS A 60 0.46 6.43 10.81
C LYS A 60 0.57 7.59 9.82
N TYR A 61 1.16 7.36 8.66
CA TYR A 61 1.33 8.41 7.65
C TYR A 61 0.01 8.85 7.02
N LEU A 62 -0.96 7.94 6.95
CA LEU A 62 -2.23 8.17 6.26
C LEU A 62 -3.41 8.34 7.21
N ASP A 63 -3.17 8.34 8.52
CA ASP A 63 -4.18 8.46 9.58
C ASP A 63 -5.29 7.40 9.45
N LEU A 64 -4.87 6.12 9.47
CA LEU A 64 -5.73 4.95 9.27
C LEU A 64 -5.66 3.99 10.45
N VAL A 65 -6.64 3.09 10.52
CA VAL A 65 -6.69 2.03 11.53
C VAL A 65 -5.63 0.96 11.23
N GLY A 66 -4.74 0.69 12.20
CA GLY A 66 -3.69 -0.31 12.08
C GLY A 66 -4.04 -1.71 12.63
N SER A 67 -5.17 -1.87 13.31
CA SER A 67 -5.55 -3.10 14.02
C SER A 67 -6.16 -4.19 13.12
N VAL A 68 -6.56 -3.86 11.89
CA VAL A 68 -7.08 -4.78 10.88
C VAL A 68 -6.39 -4.46 9.57
N GLY A 69 -5.89 -5.48 8.87
CA GLY A 69 -5.12 -5.30 7.66
C GLY A 69 -4.59 -6.61 7.09
N PHE A 70 -3.39 -6.57 6.52
CA PHE A 70 -2.81 -7.67 5.77
C PHE A 70 -2.66 -8.95 6.61
N SER A 71 -2.15 -8.86 7.84
CA SER A 71 -1.99 -10.02 8.72
C SER A 71 -3.31 -10.65 9.15
N THR A 72 -4.36 -9.85 9.39
CA THR A 72 -5.70 -10.36 9.73
C THR A 72 -6.39 -11.01 8.53
N VAL A 73 -6.12 -10.51 7.32
CA VAL A 73 -6.62 -11.14 6.09
C VAL A 73 -5.94 -12.49 5.88
N LEU A 74 -4.62 -12.57 6.06
CA LEU A 74 -3.87 -13.81 5.91
C LEU A 74 -4.26 -14.87 6.95
N SER A 75 -4.65 -14.47 8.17
CA SER A 75 -5.13 -15.40 9.19
C SER A 75 -6.60 -15.80 9.03
N GLY A 76 -7.34 -15.20 8.09
CA GLY A 76 -8.77 -15.44 7.89
C GLY A 76 -9.68 -14.74 8.90
N ALA A 77 -9.14 -13.86 9.74
CA ALA A 77 -9.91 -13.09 10.72
C ALA A 77 -10.73 -11.94 10.10
N ALA A 78 -10.40 -11.53 8.88
CA ALA A 78 -11.15 -10.55 8.09
C ALA A 78 -11.02 -10.86 6.60
N THR A 79 -12.01 -10.47 5.81
CA THR A 79 -11.90 -10.50 4.35
C THR A 79 -11.12 -9.27 3.84
N PRO A 80 -10.53 -9.32 2.62
CA PRO A 80 -9.90 -8.16 2.02
C PRO A 80 -10.84 -6.94 1.91
N ALA A 81 -12.13 -7.19 1.63
CA ALA A 81 -13.13 -6.13 1.49
C ALA A 81 -13.42 -5.41 2.81
N GLU A 82 -13.41 -6.13 3.93
CA GLU A 82 -13.57 -5.56 5.27
C GLU A 82 -12.32 -4.82 5.76
N ALA A 83 -11.14 -5.27 5.33
CA ALA A 83 -9.86 -4.72 5.77
C ALA A 83 -9.36 -3.53 4.93
N LEU A 84 -9.85 -3.38 3.69
CA LEU A 84 -9.51 -2.24 2.83
C LEU A 84 -10.15 -0.95 3.34
N GLN A 85 -9.31 0.04 3.62
CA GLN A 85 -9.74 1.34 4.11
C GLN A 85 -9.71 2.37 2.98
N LYS A 86 -10.79 3.15 2.87
CA LYS A 86 -10.79 4.35 2.02
C LYS A 86 -9.90 5.41 2.66
N THR A 87 -9.14 6.10 1.82
CA THR A 87 -8.38 7.26 2.28
C THR A 87 -9.13 8.55 1.96
N ARG A 88 -8.62 9.68 2.46
CA ARG A 88 -9.07 11.01 2.03
C ARG A 88 -8.74 11.34 0.57
N PHE A 89 -7.91 10.52 -0.09
CA PHE A 89 -7.49 10.71 -1.47
C PHE A 89 -8.37 9.87 -2.40
N ALA A 90 -9.04 10.53 -3.35
CA ALA A 90 -9.89 9.85 -4.31
C ALA A 90 -9.09 8.81 -5.12
N GLY A 91 -9.71 7.66 -5.41
CA GLY A 91 -9.07 6.57 -6.15
C GLY A 91 -8.04 5.75 -5.37
N LEU A 92 -7.70 6.12 -4.12
CA LEU A 92 -6.74 5.40 -3.28
C LEU A 92 -7.40 4.72 -2.08
N THR A 93 -7.25 3.41 -2.03
CA THR A 93 -7.55 2.57 -0.86
C THR A 93 -6.26 2.00 -0.28
N VAL A 94 -6.29 1.65 1.00
CA VAL A 94 -5.13 1.11 1.71
C VAL A 94 -5.51 -0.13 2.49
N LEU A 95 -4.70 -1.18 2.35
CA LEU A 95 -4.68 -2.30 3.26
C LEU A 95 -3.47 -2.11 4.18
N THR A 96 -3.70 -1.73 5.44
CA THR A 96 -2.61 -1.57 6.42
C THR A 96 -2.03 -2.95 6.78
N SER A 97 -1.00 -3.02 7.61
CA SER A 97 -0.37 -4.30 7.96
C SER A 97 -1.27 -5.21 8.79
N GLY A 98 -2.22 -4.64 9.54
CA GLY A 98 -2.83 -5.32 10.68
C GLY A 98 -1.85 -5.44 11.87
N PRO A 99 -2.22 -6.19 12.90
CA PRO A 99 -1.39 -6.43 14.08
C PRO A 99 -0.07 -7.09 13.67
N ILE A 100 1.01 -6.70 14.36
CA ILE A 100 2.32 -7.35 14.22
C ILE A 100 2.16 -8.80 14.73
N PRO A 101 2.37 -9.83 13.90
CA PRO A 101 2.23 -11.21 14.33
C PRO A 101 3.19 -11.54 15.47
N PRO A 102 2.78 -12.35 16.48
CA PRO A 102 3.73 -12.94 17.41
C PRO A 102 4.66 -13.87 16.61
N ASN A 103 5.97 -13.78 16.87
CA ASN A 103 7.00 -14.58 16.19
C ASN A 103 6.70 -16.09 16.21
#